data_AF-A0A351J1G0-F1
#
_entry.id   AF-A0A351J1G0-F1
#
_cell.length_a   1.000
_cell.length_b   1.000
_cell.length_c   1.000
_cell.angle_alpha   90.00
_cell.angle_beta   90.00
_cell.angle_gamma   90.00
#
_symmetry.space_group_name_H-M   'P 1'
#
loop_
_entity.id
_entity.type
_entity.pdbx_description
1 polymer ?
#
loop_
_entity_poly.entity_id
_entity_poly.type
_entity_poly.pdbx_seq_one_letter_code
_entity_poly.pdbx_strand_id
1 'polypeptide(L)'
;MFFTVQGKNMIANYHTHTYRCGHGIGTEKEYIEAAIQAGIRILGFSEHAPYWFGDTGHYSRFRMPVHDGENYVNTLLSLRKEYANDIEIFIGFE
;
A
#
# COMPACT_ATOMS: atom_id res chain seq x y z
N MET A 1 7.35 35.44 -22.77
CA MET A 1 7.26 34.83 -21.42
C MET A 1 6.50 33.52 -21.61
N PHE A 2 7.21 32.40 -21.75
CA PHE A 2 6.58 31.10 -21.96
C PHE A 2 6.37 30.46 -20.59
N PHE A 3 5.11 30.37 -20.15
CA PHE A 3 4.75 29.50 -19.05
C PHE A 3 4.61 28.09 -19.60
N THR A 4 5.67 27.29 -19.51
CA THR A 4 5.51 25.84 -19.61
C THR A 4 4.81 25.39 -18.33
N VAL A 5 3.53 25.03 -18.43
CA VAL A 5 2.93 24.13 -17.44
C VAL A 5 3.67 22.82 -17.61
N GLN A 6 4.74 22.61 -16.84
CA GLN A 6 5.33 21.29 -16.70
C GLN A 6 4.25 20.42 -16.07
N GLY A 7 3.51 19.69 -16.90
CA GLY A 7 2.69 18.58 -16.42
C GLY A 7 3.61 17.69 -15.61
N LYS A 8 3.38 17.62 -14.31
CA LYS A 8 4.11 16.73 -13.40
C LYS A 8 3.99 15.33 -14.03
N ASN A 9 5.07 14.75 -14.53
CA ASN A 9 5.04 13.36 -14.99
C ASN A 9 4.68 12.51 -13.76
N MET A 10 3.42 12.07 -13.69
CA MET A 10 2.90 11.30 -12.56
C MET A 10 3.36 9.85 -12.73
N ILE A 11 4.43 9.49 -12.02
CA ILE A 11 4.91 8.11 -11.96
C ILE A 11 4.17 7.44 -10.80
N ALA A 12 3.35 6.44 -11.12
CA ALA A 12 2.47 5.78 -10.17
C ALA A 12 2.64 4.26 -10.20
N ASN A 13 2.53 3.63 -9.02
CA ASN A 13 2.27 2.20 -8.87
C ASN A 13 1.03 2.05 -8.01
N TYR A 14 0.02 1.29 -8.46
CA TYR A 14 -1.23 1.08 -7.72
C TYR A 14 -1.38 -0.34 -7.16
N HIS A 15 -0.37 -1.19 -7.32
CA HIS A 15 -0.46 -2.60 -6.96
C HIS A 15 0.80 -2.99 -6.15
N THR A 16 0.68 -2.88 -4.83
CA THR A 16 1.76 -3.18 -3.88
C THR A 16 1.21 -4.07 -2.76
N HIS A 17 1.93 -5.15 -2.48
CA HIS A 17 1.68 -6.06 -1.36
C HIS A 17 2.83 -5.96 -0.35
N THR A 18 2.56 -6.31 0.91
CA THR A 18 3.56 -6.33 1.98
C THR A 18 3.69 -7.73 2.57
N TYR A 19 4.42 -7.87 3.66
CA TYR A 19 4.48 -9.12 4.43
C TYR A 19 3.10 -9.61 4.90
N ARG A 20 2.11 -8.71 5.00
CA ARG A 20 0.78 -9.00 5.54
C ARG A 20 -0.01 -9.98 4.67
N CYS A 21 0.29 -10.05 3.38
CA CYS A 21 -0.34 -10.98 2.46
C CYS A 21 0.03 -12.46 2.72
N GLY A 22 1.08 -12.73 3.51
CA GLY A 22 1.52 -14.09 3.86
C GLY A 22 2.44 -14.77 2.83
N HIS A 23 2.63 -14.17 1.65
CA HIS A 23 3.63 -14.59 0.66
C HIS A 23 4.53 -13.45 0.15
N GLY A 24 4.25 -12.21 0.56
CA GLY A 24 5.07 -11.04 0.31
C GLY A 24 6.15 -10.87 1.38
N ILE A 25 7.08 -9.97 1.12
CA ILE A 25 8.12 -9.55 2.06
C ILE A 25 8.13 -8.03 2.14
N GLY A 26 8.71 -7.50 3.22
CA GLY A 26 8.86 -6.06 3.45
C GLY A 26 7.61 -5.41 4.05
N THR A 27 7.83 -4.31 4.76
CA THR A 27 6.85 -3.48 5.46
C THR A 27 6.34 -2.35 4.57
N GLU A 28 5.21 -1.76 4.94
CA GLU A 28 4.65 -0.59 4.25
C GLU A 28 5.67 0.54 4.12
N LYS A 29 6.44 0.80 5.20
CA LYS A 29 7.45 1.84 5.25
C LYS A 29 8.60 1.58 4.27
N GLU A 30 9.11 0.36 4.22
CA GLU A 30 10.18 -0.02 3.27
C GLU A 30 9.74 0.17 1.82
N TYR A 31 8.50 -0.18 1.47
CA TYR A 31 7.96 0.06 0.12
C TYR A 31 7.76 1.54 -0.19
N ILE A 32 7.29 2.34 0.78
CA ILE A 32 7.15 3.78 0.63
C ILE A 32 8.51 4.43 0.35
N GLU A 33 9.52 4.10 1.15
CA GLU A 33 10.87 4.66 1.00
C GLU A 33 11.52 4.22 -0.32
N ALA A 34 11.36 2.95 -0.71
CA ALA A 34 11.83 2.45 -2.00
C ALA A 34 11.13 3.15 -3.18
N ALA A 35 9.82 3.38 -3.09
CA ALA A 35 9.06 4.08 -4.12
C ALA A 35 9.52 5.53 -4.29
N ILE A 36 9.76 6.24 -3.18
CA ILE A 36 10.32 7.60 -3.18
C ILE A 36 11.70 7.62 -3.86
N GLN A 37 12.59 6.70 -3.49
CA GLN A 37 13.93 6.57 -4.09
C GLN A 37 13.87 6.28 -5.59
N ALA A 38 12.88 5.51 -6.04
CA ALA A 38 12.64 5.21 -7.44
C ALA A 38 11.96 6.35 -8.22
N GLY A 39 11.61 7.47 -7.56
CA GLY A 39 10.94 8.62 -8.17
C GLY A 39 9.43 8.44 -8.38
N ILE A 40 8.81 7.40 -7.81
CA ILE A 40 7.37 7.21 -7.80
C ILE A 40 6.74 8.31 -6.93
N ARG A 41 5.64 8.90 -7.42
CA ARG A 41 4.90 10.00 -6.76
C ARG A 41 3.54 9.57 -6.21
N ILE A 42 3.01 8.44 -6.70
CA ILE A 42 1.78 7.84 -6.20
C ILE A 42 2.03 6.35 -5.94
N LEU A 43 1.75 5.88 -4.73
CA LEU A 43 1.84 4.47 -4.34
C LEU A 43 0.50 3.97 -3.81
N GLY A 44 -0.06 2.93 -4.43
CA GLY A 44 -1.23 2.22 -3.97
C GLY A 44 -0.85 0.89 -3.33
N PHE A 45 -1.34 0.69 -2.11
CA PHE A 45 -1.34 -0.60 -1.44
C PHE A 45 -2.65 -1.32 -1.76
N SER A 46 -2.53 -2.55 -2.26
CA SER A 46 -3.65 -3.34 -2.77
C SER A 46 -3.57 -4.73 -2.19
N GLU A 47 -3.54 -4.82 -0.85
CA GLU A 47 -3.32 -6.10 -0.21
C GLU A 47 -4.43 -7.11 -0.47
N HIS A 48 -4.09 -8.39 -0.46
CA HIS A 48 -5.09 -9.45 -0.63
C HIS A 48 -6.18 -9.32 0.45
N ALA A 49 -7.41 -9.04 0.03
CA ALA A 49 -8.50 -8.74 0.95
C ALA A 49 -8.66 -9.85 2.01
N PRO A 50 -8.76 -9.49 3.31
CA PRO A 50 -9.11 -10.46 4.33
C PRO A 50 -10.46 -11.11 4.00
N TYR A 51 -10.53 -12.44 4.15
CA TYR A 51 -11.75 -13.20 3.88
C TYR A 51 -12.05 -14.17 5.01
N TRP A 52 -13.32 -14.20 5.45
CA TRP A 52 -13.79 -15.11 6.48
C TRP A 52 -14.31 -16.40 5.85
N PHE A 53 -13.67 -17.53 6.18
CA PHE A 53 -14.02 -18.86 5.68
C PHE A 53 -15.00 -19.63 6.59
N GLY A 54 -15.70 -18.94 7.49
CA GLY A 54 -16.56 -19.57 8.50
C GLY A 54 -15.78 -20.39 9.53
N ASP A 55 -16.48 -21.22 10.29
CA ASP A 55 -15.91 -22.08 11.35
C ASP A 55 -15.28 -23.37 10.79
N THR A 56 -14.73 -23.31 9.58
CA THR A 56 -14.12 -24.46 8.90
C THR A 56 -12.71 -24.78 9.40
N GLY A 57 -12.11 -23.89 10.19
CA GLY A 57 -10.70 -23.93 10.55
C GLY A 57 -9.76 -23.64 9.36
N HIS A 58 -10.29 -23.33 8.19
CA HIS A 58 -9.51 -22.97 7.02
C HIS A 58 -8.98 -21.54 7.13
N TYR A 59 -7.73 -21.37 6.69
CA TYR A 59 -7.09 -20.07 6.60
C TYR A 59 -6.30 -19.96 5.29
N SER A 60 -6.38 -18.80 4.65
CA SER A 60 -5.68 -18.53 3.39
C SER A 60 -4.19 -18.28 3.64
N ARG A 61 -3.32 -18.89 2.84
CA ARG A 61 -1.87 -18.66 2.90
C ARG A 61 -1.42 -17.42 2.12
N PHE A 62 -2.36 -16.69 1.52
CA PHE A 62 -2.09 -15.54 0.65
C PHE A 62 -2.98 -14.33 0.95
N ARG A 63 -3.72 -14.33 2.07
CA ARG A 63 -4.54 -13.19 2.54
C ARG A 63 -4.16 -12.88 3.97
N MET A 64 -4.24 -11.61 4.36
CA MET A 64 -4.08 -11.24 5.76
C MET A 64 -5.27 -11.76 6.61
N PRO A 65 -5.10 -11.98 7.92
CA PRO A 65 -6.21 -12.35 8.79
C PRO A 65 -7.27 -11.25 8.85
N VAL A 66 -8.53 -11.63 9.03
CA VAL A 66 -9.64 -10.66 9.14
C VAL A 66 -9.41 -9.65 10.27
N HIS A 67 -8.85 -10.10 11.40
CA HIS A 67 -8.56 -9.23 12.53
C HIS A 67 -7.41 -8.24 12.29
N ASP A 68 -6.56 -8.47 11.28
CA ASP A 68 -5.45 -7.57 10.95
C ASP A 68 -5.86 -6.45 9.98
N GLY A 69 -7.03 -6.53 9.36
CA GLY A 69 -7.49 -5.55 8.37
C GLY A 69 -7.57 -4.13 8.92
N GLU A 70 -8.03 -3.96 10.17
CA GLU A 70 -8.04 -2.66 10.84
C GLU A 70 -6.62 -2.14 11.09
N ASN A 71 -5.72 -3.01 11.54
CA ASN A 71 -4.32 -2.63 11.77
C ASN A 71 -3.64 -2.19 10.46
N TYR A 72 -3.86 -2.92 9.36
CA TYR A 72 -3.37 -2.56 8.02
C TYR A 72 -3.81 -1.14 7.60
N VAL A 73 -5.11 -0.86 7.69
CA VAL A 73 -5.65 0.45 7.31
C VAL A 73 -5.10 1.55 8.21
N ASN A 74 -5.08 1.34 9.53
CA ASN A 74 -4.58 2.33 10.49
C ASN A 74 -3.09 2.63 10.31
N THR A 75 -2.27 1.60 10.07
CA THR A 75 -0.84 1.76 9.74
C THR A 75 -0.66 2.63 8.51
N LEU A 76 -1.34 2.33 7.40
CA LEU A 76 -1.22 3.10 6.17
C LEU A 76 -1.80 4.52 6.28
N LEU A 77 -2.86 4.72 7.07
CA LEU A 77 -3.38 6.07 7.37
C LEU A 77 -2.36 6.91 8.14
N SER A 78 -1.63 6.32 9.08
CA SER A 78 -0.54 7.01 9.79
C SER A 78 0.61 7.35 8.84
N LEU A 79 1.05 6.40 8.04
CA LEU A 79 2.15 6.60 7.08
C LEU A 79 1.77 7.62 5.99
N ARG A 80 0.51 7.61 5.51
CA ARG A 80 0.01 8.64 4.60
C ARG A 80 0.16 10.04 5.18
N LYS A 81 -0.04 10.21 6.49
CA LYS A 81 0.18 11.51 7.16
C LYS A 81 1.67 11.82 7.30
N GLU A 82 2.48 10.83 7.68
CA GLU A 82 3.94 10.97 7.85
C GLU A 82 4.63 11.41 6.55
N TYR A 83 4.25 10.82 5.41
CA TYR A 83 4.89 11.04 4.11
C TYR A 83 4.11 11.99 3.18
N ALA A 84 3.17 12.78 3.71
CA ALA A 84 2.27 13.61 2.91
C ALA A 84 2.97 14.62 1.99
N ASN A 85 4.22 15.00 2.29
CA ASN A 85 5.02 15.92 1.48
C ASN A 85 5.85 15.22 0.39
N ASP A 86 6.02 13.90 0.49
CA ASP A 86 6.97 13.13 -0.33
C ASP A 86 6.28 12.28 -1.39
N ILE A 87 5.15 11.64 -1.04
CA ILE A 87 4.44 10.70 -1.90
C ILE A 87 2.94 10.64 -1.54
N GLU A 88 2.08 10.48 -2.54
CA GLU A 88 0.65 10.24 -2.34
C GLU A 88 0.37 8.75 -2.16
N ILE A 89 -0.34 8.38 -1.09
CA ILE A 89 -0.58 6.97 -0.74
C ILE A 89 -2.07 6.61 -0.86
N PHE A 90 -2.40 5.64 -1.72
CA PHE A 90 -3.72 5.01 -1.80
C PHE A 90 -3.75 3.71 -0.99
N ILE A 91 -4.90 3.44 -0.38
CA ILE A 91 -5.12 2.28 0.49
C ILE A 91 -6.32 1.54 -0.05
N GLY A 92 -6.11 0.28 -0.44
CA GLY A 92 -7.14 -0.58 -0.96
C GLY A 92 -6.82 -2.04 -0.68
N PHE A 93 -7.60 -2.89 -1.34
CA PHE A 93 -7.45 -4.33 -1.32
C PHE A 93 -7.58 -4.87 -2.75
N GLU A 94 -6.94 -6.01 -3.01
CA GLU A 94 -7.17 -6.85 -4.20
C GLU A 94 -8.23 -7.94 -3.92
#